data_AF-A0A7K0W573-F1
#
_entry.id   AF-A0A7K0W573-F1
#
_cell.length_a   1.000
_cell.length_b   1.000
_cell.length_c   1.000
_cell.angle_alpha   90.00
_cell.angle_beta   90.00
_cell.angle_gamma   90.00
#
_symmetry.space_group_name_H-M   'P 1'
#
loop_
_entity.id
_entity.type
_entity.pdbx_description
1 polymer ?
#
loop_
_entity_poly.entity_id
_entity_poly.type
_entity_poly.pdbx_seq_one_letter_code
_entity_poly.pdbx_strand_id
1 'polypeptide(L)'
;MNSSLTLANSLVTAKIDPNNGGTISHIGRSANPETNVLAWYEWDTPEPMSIEYQEGESETHWLSRYRGGWQFLTPNAGNECVHNGQRHSCHGESSILPWMVVSKNANQIVLELTIFDSLHVKIVLE
;
A
#
# COMPACT_ATOMS: atom_id res chain seq x y z
N MET A 1 11.22 -5.85 -10.73
CA MET A 1 10.00 -6.66 -10.84
C MET A 1 9.35 -6.69 -9.47
N ASN A 2 8.27 -5.93 -9.25
CA ASN A 2 7.54 -5.96 -7.98
C ASN A 2 6.84 -7.32 -7.87
N SER A 3 7.29 -8.16 -6.93
CA SER A 3 6.66 -9.45 -6.68
C SER A 3 5.38 -9.23 -5.85
N SER A 4 4.25 -9.06 -6.53
CA SER A 4 2.94 -9.05 -5.88
C SER A 4 2.66 -10.40 -5.20
N LEU A 5 1.99 -10.35 -4.06
CA LEU A 5 1.55 -11.53 -3.31
C LEU A 5 0.10 -11.85 -3.64
N THR A 6 -0.19 -13.11 -3.89
CA THR A 6 -1.57 -13.58 -4.09
C THR A 6 -2.03 -14.41 -2.88
N LEU A 7 -3.24 -14.09 -2.40
CA LEU A 7 -4.04 -14.92 -1.50
C LEU A 7 -5.33 -15.32 -2.23
N ALA A 8 -5.67 -16.59 -2.27
CA ALA A 8 -6.83 -17.05 -3.03
C ALA A 8 -7.46 -18.30 -2.41
N ASN A 9 -8.78 -18.38 -2.50
CA ASN A 9 -9.57 -19.58 -2.25
C ASN A 9 -10.57 -19.79 -3.41
N SER A 10 -11.53 -20.70 -3.25
CA SER A 10 -12.52 -21.02 -4.30
C SER A 10 -13.51 -19.89 -4.61
N LEU A 11 -13.57 -18.84 -3.81
CA LEU A 11 -14.55 -17.76 -3.90
C LEU A 11 -13.93 -16.40 -4.23
N VAL A 12 -12.72 -16.14 -3.73
CA VAL A 12 -12.06 -14.84 -3.84
C VAL A 12 -10.55 -15.01 -4.07
N THR A 13 -9.99 -14.08 -4.82
CA THR A 13 -8.57 -13.87 -5.04
C THR A 13 -8.26 -12.41 -4.69
N ALA A 14 -7.22 -12.22 -3.87
CA ALA A 14 -6.64 -10.93 -3.57
C ALA A 14 -5.18 -10.87 -4.03
N LYS A 15 -4.77 -9.74 -4.60
CA LYS A 15 -3.36 -9.43 -4.90
C LYS A 15 -2.91 -8.22 -4.10
N ILE A 16 -1.74 -8.32 -3.50
CA ILE A 16 -1.17 -7.32 -2.59
C ILE A 16 0.23 -6.93 -3.09
N ASP A 17 0.54 -5.63 -3.17
CA ASP A 17 1.89 -5.13 -3.43
C ASP A 17 2.55 -4.67 -2.12
N PRO A 18 3.43 -5.50 -1.52
CA PRO A 18 4.12 -5.11 -0.29
C PRO A 18 5.10 -3.96 -0.53
N ASN A 19 5.56 -3.71 -1.76
CA ASN A 19 6.57 -2.69 -2.03
C ASN A 19 5.99 -1.28 -2.17
N ASN A 20 4.65 -1.16 -2.23
CA ASN A 20 3.97 0.11 -2.44
C ASN A 20 2.80 0.24 -1.45
N GLY A 21 3.13 0.48 -0.18
CA GLY A 21 2.16 0.73 0.88
C GLY A 21 1.32 -0.48 1.30
N GLY A 22 1.72 -1.69 0.94
CA GLY A 22 0.90 -2.89 1.17
C GLY A 22 -0.43 -2.86 0.42
N THR A 23 -0.49 -2.12 -0.69
CA THR A 23 -1.73 -1.86 -1.43
C THR A 23 -2.34 -3.15 -1.94
N ILE A 24 -3.64 -3.35 -1.70
CA ILE A 24 -4.41 -4.42 -2.33
C ILE A 24 -4.80 -3.92 -3.73
N SER A 25 -4.15 -4.45 -4.75
CA SER A 25 -4.37 -4.07 -6.15
C SER A 25 -5.54 -4.80 -6.79
N HIS A 26 -5.93 -5.94 -6.22
CA HIS A 26 -6.98 -6.79 -6.79
C HIS A 26 -7.81 -7.45 -5.70
N ILE A 27 -9.13 -7.41 -5.84
CA ILE A 27 -10.08 -8.31 -5.16
C ILE A 27 -11.08 -8.78 -6.21
N GLY A 28 -11.20 -10.08 -6.42
CA GLY A 28 -12.12 -10.62 -7.43
C GLY A 28 -12.36 -12.10 -7.30
N ARG A 29 -13.29 -12.67 -8.08
CA ARG A 29 -13.58 -14.12 -8.08
C ARG A 29 -12.40 -14.96 -8.57
N SER A 30 -11.50 -14.37 -9.33
CA SER A 30 -10.29 -15.01 -9.85
C SER A 30 -9.17 -13.97 -9.98
N ALA A 31 -7.99 -14.39 -10.44
CA ALA A 31 -6.89 -13.48 -10.76
C ALA A 31 -7.10 -12.69 -12.07
N ASN A 32 -8.17 -12.96 -12.84
CA ASN A 32 -8.49 -12.22 -14.07
C ASN A 32 -8.84 -10.76 -13.73
N PRO A 33 -8.13 -9.77 -14.32
CA PRO A 33 -8.40 -8.34 -14.12
C PRO A 33 -9.86 -7.92 -14.35
N GLU A 34 -10.60 -8.57 -15.24
CA GLU A 34 -12.02 -8.26 -15.51
C GLU A 34 -12.92 -8.53 -14.30
N THR A 35 -12.48 -9.37 -13.37
CA THR A 35 -13.23 -9.69 -12.14
C THR A 35 -12.81 -8.81 -10.96
N ASN A 36 -11.86 -7.90 -11.15
CA ASN A 36 -11.41 -6.99 -10.11
C ASN A 36 -12.52 -6.00 -9.79
N VAL A 37 -12.91 -5.92 -8.52
CA VAL A 37 -13.91 -4.95 -8.05
C VAL A 37 -13.29 -3.62 -7.66
N LEU A 38 -11.96 -3.53 -7.63
CA LEU A 38 -11.23 -2.31 -7.31
C LEU A 38 -10.91 -1.53 -8.59
N ALA A 39 -10.95 -0.20 -8.49
CA ALA A 39 -10.39 0.67 -9.51
C ALA A 39 -8.86 0.55 -9.45
N TRP A 40 -8.27 -0.24 -10.34
CA TRP A 40 -6.82 -0.44 -10.43
C TRP A 40 -6.35 -0.18 -11.85
N TYR A 41 -5.24 0.55 -11.99
CA TYR A 41 -4.69 0.94 -13.28
C TYR A 41 -3.21 0.59 -13.36
N GLU A 42 -2.83 -0.15 -14.40
CA GLU A 42 -1.42 -0.52 -14.67
C GLU A 42 -0.77 0.54 -15.58
N TRP A 43 -0.62 1.76 -15.06
CA TRP A 43 0.11 2.79 -15.77
C TRP A 43 1.60 2.73 -15.42
N ASP A 44 2.43 2.72 -16.47
CA ASP A 44 3.90 2.79 -16.35
C ASP A 44 4.38 4.22 -16.05
N THR A 45 3.53 5.22 -16.25
CA THR A 45 3.85 6.63 -15.99
C THR A 45 2.85 7.29 -15.04
N PRO A 46 3.30 8.24 -14.20
CA PRO A 46 4.70 8.57 -13.94
C PRO A 46 5.45 7.41 -13.25
N GLU A 47 6.75 7.33 -13.47
CA GLU A 47 7.62 6.41 -12.72
C GLU A 47 7.60 6.77 -11.23
N PRO A 48 7.58 5.79 -10.31
CA PRO A 48 7.64 6.04 -8.89
C PRO A 48 8.85 6.90 -8.50
N MET A 49 8.60 8.04 -7.87
CA MET A 49 9.64 8.92 -7.33
C MET A 49 10.26 8.34 -6.06
N SER A 50 11.39 8.89 -5.60
CA SER A 50 12.05 8.47 -4.36
C SER A 50 11.10 8.48 -3.15
N ILE A 51 11.36 7.61 -2.16
CA ILE A 51 10.66 7.65 -0.87
C ILE A 51 11.15 8.84 -0.02
N GLU A 52 12.36 9.32 -0.25
CA GLU A 52 12.90 10.52 0.37
C GLU A 52 12.50 11.76 -0.44
N TYR A 53 12.02 12.78 0.24
CA TYR A 53 11.51 14.02 -0.36
C TYR A 53 11.56 15.19 0.62
N GLN A 54 11.54 16.42 0.10
CA GLN A 54 11.55 17.63 0.92
C GLN A 54 10.17 17.90 1.54
N GLU A 55 10.12 18.78 2.54
CA GLU A 55 8.86 19.26 3.09
C GLU A 55 8.00 19.94 2.02
N GLY A 56 6.71 19.60 1.99
CA GLY A 56 5.75 20.07 1.00
C GLY A 56 5.67 19.26 -0.29
N GLU A 57 6.51 18.23 -0.49
CA GLU A 57 6.54 17.44 -1.73
C GLU A 57 5.80 16.09 -1.63
N SER A 58 5.32 15.70 -0.45
CA SER A 58 4.86 14.32 -0.23
C SER A 58 3.68 13.90 -1.11
N GLU A 59 2.79 14.83 -1.47
CA GLU A 59 1.65 14.54 -2.35
C GLU A 59 2.10 14.15 -3.76
N THR A 60 3.06 14.87 -4.35
CA THR A 60 3.62 14.54 -5.67
C THR A 60 4.28 13.16 -5.66
N HIS A 61 5.01 12.85 -4.59
CA HIS A 61 5.64 11.54 -4.42
C HIS A 61 4.61 10.43 -4.25
N TRP A 62 3.54 10.67 -3.51
CA TRP A 62 2.41 9.74 -3.40
C TRP A 62 1.68 9.53 -4.73
N LEU A 63 1.36 10.60 -5.46
CA LEU A 63 0.73 10.56 -6.78
C LEU A 63 1.57 9.78 -7.79
N SER A 64 2.91 9.88 -7.71
CA SER A 64 3.80 9.12 -8.59
C SER A 64 3.61 7.59 -8.48
N ARG A 65 3.12 7.13 -7.33
CA ARG A 65 2.94 5.72 -6.96
C ARG A 65 1.49 5.26 -6.96
N TYR A 66 0.54 6.19 -6.90
CA TYR A 66 -0.87 5.86 -6.83
C TYR A 66 -1.33 5.17 -8.13
N ARG A 67 -2.01 4.04 -7.97
CA ARG A 67 -2.58 3.24 -9.06
C ARG A 67 -4.04 2.83 -8.78
N GLY A 68 -4.64 3.42 -7.76
CA GLY A 68 -5.91 2.97 -7.20
C GLY A 68 -5.73 1.79 -6.25
N GLY A 69 -6.69 0.86 -6.26
CA GLY A 69 -6.74 -0.27 -5.34
C GLY A 69 -7.27 0.13 -3.96
N TRP A 70 -6.93 -0.68 -2.95
CA TRP A 70 -7.23 -0.39 -1.55
C TRP A 70 -5.92 -0.09 -0.82
N GLN A 71 -5.78 1.14 -0.34
CA GLN A 71 -4.62 1.63 0.38
C GLN A 71 -4.86 1.71 1.88
N PHE A 72 -3.77 1.61 2.65
CA PHE A 72 -3.81 1.85 4.09
C PHE A 72 -3.20 3.22 4.39
N LEU A 73 -3.99 4.10 5.03
CA LEU A 73 -3.62 5.50 5.28
C LEU A 73 -3.43 5.72 6.77
N THR A 74 -2.18 5.64 7.23
CA THR A 74 -1.80 5.88 8.61
C THR A 74 -0.37 6.41 8.66
N PRO A 75 0.00 7.18 9.69
CA PRO A 75 -0.82 7.79 10.74
C PRO A 75 -1.65 9.00 10.28
N ASN A 76 -1.50 9.45 9.03
CA ASN A 76 -2.26 10.55 8.46
C ASN A 76 -3.14 10.06 7.30
N ALA A 77 -4.30 10.67 7.12
CA ALA A 77 -5.20 10.40 5.99
C ALA A 77 -5.49 11.65 5.15
N GLY A 78 -4.98 12.82 5.55
CA GLY A 78 -5.14 14.08 4.82
C GLY A 78 -3.85 14.53 4.14
N ASN A 79 -3.75 15.84 3.89
CA ASN A 79 -2.57 16.47 3.34
C ASN A 79 -1.37 16.33 4.28
N GLU A 80 -0.17 16.54 3.73
CA GLU A 80 1.04 16.68 4.52
C GLU A 80 0.85 17.66 5.68
N CYS A 81 1.33 17.30 6.86
CA CYS A 81 1.28 18.19 8.01
C CYS A 81 2.39 17.90 9.02
N VAL A 82 2.52 18.80 10.00
CA VAL A 82 3.34 18.59 11.19
C VAL A 82 2.39 18.56 12.39
N HIS A 83 2.40 17.45 13.13
CA HIS A 83 1.63 17.28 14.36
C HIS A 83 2.57 16.94 15.51
N ASN A 84 2.52 17.72 16.60
CA ASN A 84 3.41 17.56 17.76
C ASN A 84 4.91 17.48 17.39
N GLY A 85 5.34 18.26 16.40
CA GLY A 85 6.73 18.28 15.91
C GLY A 85 7.11 17.08 15.03
N GLN A 86 6.23 16.11 14.85
CA GLN A 86 6.40 15.01 13.90
C GLN A 86 5.79 15.39 12.56
N ARG A 87 6.57 15.23 11.49
CA ARG A 87 6.07 15.38 10.12
C ARG A 87 5.32 14.12 9.70
N HIS A 88 4.19 14.32 9.03
CA HIS A 88 3.35 13.28 8.44
C HIS A 88 3.16 13.54 6.95
N SER A 89 3.40 12.52 6.14
CA SER A 89 3.21 12.60 4.69
C SER A 89 1.73 12.73 4.31
N CYS A 90 1.46 13.22 3.10
CA CYS A 90 0.15 13.09 2.46
C CYS A 90 -0.29 11.62 2.53
N HIS A 91 -1.52 11.39 3.00
CA HIS A 91 -2.11 10.07 3.20
C HIS A 91 -1.27 9.09 4.05
N GLY A 92 -0.34 9.60 4.85
CA GLY A 92 0.44 8.84 5.82
C GLY A 92 1.54 7.98 5.21
N GLU A 93 2.60 7.73 5.98
CA GLU A 93 3.79 7.03 5.50
C GLU A 93 3.46 5.61 5.01
N SER A 94 2.46 4.98 5.63
CA SER A 94 2.05 3.62 5.31
C SER A 94 1.54 3.45 3.88
N SER A 95 1.14 4.54 3.23
CA SER A 95 0.54 4.51 1.90
C SER A 95 1.57 4.33 0.76
N ILE A 96 2.86 4.55 1.04
CA ILE A 96 3.94 4.44 0.04
C ILE A 96 5.13 3.60 0.50
N LEU A 97 5.39 3.50 1.81
CA LEU A 97 6.53 2.73 2.30
C LEU A 97 6.38 1.25 1.96
N PRO A 98 7.49 0.53 1.72
CA PRO A 98 7.45 -0.91 1.59
C PRO A 98 7.16 -1.57 2.95
N TRP A 99 6.28 -2.56 2.95
CA TRP A 99 5.91 -3.35 4.12
C TRP A 99 6.67 -4.68 4.11
N MET A 100 7.10 -5.11 5.29
CA MET A 100 7.73 -6.40 5.48
C MET A 100 6.68 -7.52 5.44
N VAL A 101 6.95 -8.58 4.69
CA VAL A 101 6.13 -9.79 4.70
C VAL A 101 6.54 -10.65 5.89
N VAL A 102 5.72 -10.69 6.94
CA VAL A 102 6.00 -11.47 8.15
C VAL A 102 5.66 -12.93 7.94
N SER A 103 4.52 -13.21 7.30
CA SER A 103 4.11 -14.58 7.01
C SER A 103 3.13 -14.66 5.84
N LYS A 104 3.14 -15.82 5.18
CA LYS A 104 2.18 -16.19 4.14
C LYS A 104 1.85 -17.67 4.26
N ASN A 105 0.57 -17.99 4.33
CA ASN A 105 0.06 -19.35 4.20
C ASN A 105 -1.14 -19.36 3.23
N ALA A 106 -1.84 -20.49 3.14
CA ALA A 106 -2.95 -20.67 2.20
C ALA A 106 -4.14 -19.71 2.45
N ASN A 107 -4.32 -19.28 3.71
CA ASN A 107 -5.50 -18.52 4.14
C ASN A 107 -5.14 -17.14 4.70
N GLN A 108 -3.86 -16.79 4.81
CA GLN A 108 -3.45 -15.55 5.45
C GLN A 108 -2.14 -15.02 4.89
N ILE A 109 -2.08 -13.70 4.76
CA ILE A 109 -0.85 -12.92 4.59
C ILE A 109 -0.79 -11.91 5.73
N VAL A 110 0.37 -11.82 6.38
CA VAL A 110 0.64 -10.81 7.41
C VAL A 110 1.75 -9.90 6.90
N LEU A 111 1.42 -8.61 6.81
CA LEU A 111 2.36 -7.54 6.50
C LEU A 111 2.55 -6.64 7.72
N GLU A 112 3.75 -6.11 7.85
CA GLU A 112 4.16 -5.24 8.96
C GLU A 112 4.93 -4.04 8.46
N LEU A 113 4.67 -2.89 9.07
CA LEU A 113 5.41 -1.66 8.88
C LEU A 113 5.57 -0.96 10.22
N THR A 114 6.79 -0.48 10.48
CA THR A 114 7.11 0.39 11.61
C THR A 114 7.29 1.81 11.10
N ILE A 115 6.59 2.76 11.74
CA ILE A 115 6.68 4.19 11.41
C ILE A 115 7.10 4.93 12.69
N PHE A 116 8.11 5.80 12.56
CA PHE A 116 8.67 6.63 13.64
C PHE A 116 9.09 5.88 14.92
N ASP A 117 9.46 4.61 14.81
CA ASP A 117 9.80 3.73 15.94
C ASP A 117 8.74 3.72 17.07
N SER A 118 7.48 4.08 16.76
CA SER A 118 6.43 4.31 17.75
C SER A 118 5.04 3.82 17.32
N LEU A 119 4.83 3.54 16.03
CA LEU A 119 3.61 2.91 15.51
C LEU A 119 3.93 1.61 14.78
N HIS A 120 3.32 0.52 15.24
CA HIS A 120 3.39 -0.81 14.64
C HIS A 120 2.01 -1.22 14.12
N VAL A 121 1.93 -1.48 12.81
CA VAL A 121 0.67 -1.84 12.15
C VAL A 121 0.76 -3.28 11.64
N LYS A 122 -0.21 -4.10 12.06
CA LYS A 122 -0.39 -5.47 11.57
C LYS A 122 -1.69 -5.56 10.77
N ILE A 123 -1.58 -5.77 9.47
CA ILE A 123 -2.74 -6.11 8.63
C ILE A 123 -2.84 -7.64 8.56
N VAL A 124 -4.02 -8.15 8.88
CA VAL A 124 -4.37 -9.58 8.77
C VAL A 124 -5.48 -9.70 7.74
N LEU A 125 -5.23 -10.44 6.68
CA LEU A 125 -6.25 -10.82 5.69
C LEU A 125 -6.61 -12.29 5.95
N GLU A 126 -7.91 -12.57 6.13
CA GLU A 126 -8.48 -13.91 6.36
C GLU A 126 -9.41 -14.33 5.20
#